data_AF-A0A2D5WM65-F1
#
_entry.id   AF-A0A2D5WM65-F1
#
_cell.length_a   1.000
_cell.length_b   1.000
_cell.length_c   1.000
_cell.angle_alpha   90.00
_cell.angle_beta   90.00
_cell.angle_gamma   90.00
#
_symmetry.space_group_name_H-M   'P 1'
#
loop_
_entity.id
_entity.type
_entity.pdbx_description
1 polymer ?
#
loop_
_entity_poly.entity_id
_entity_poly.type
_entity_poly.pdbx_seq_one_letter_code
_entity_poly.pdbx_strand_id
1 'polypeptide(L)'
;MYKELKFLKILSSYSILFYVFHLITWGIWAKLITSNVRIFVIQFALFILFIVLFSLKAKMPILIYLIPLTLGVMLYLITVISFTERSLTVEMLILLDSYNNMSFSDYVSEIEFDSYLTKRLDEQVNAEYIKTTNQGYQLTPRGKIAAKVYNFFNKFYN
;
A
#
# COMPACT_ATOMS: atom_id res chain seq x y z
N MET A 1 13.48 -28.04 -17.34
CA MET A 1 13.27 -26.91 -18.26
C MET A 1 11.82 -26.72 -18.74
N TYR A 2 11.22 -27.58 -19.60
CA TYR A 2 9.87 -27.30 -20.17
C TYR A 2 8.74 -27.28 -19.13
N LYS A 3 8.80 -28.17 -18.12
CA LYS A 3 7.84 -28.19 -17.00
C LYS A 3 7.94 -26.94 -16.11
N GLU A 4 9.15 -26.43 -15.90
CA GLU A 4 9.40 -25.23 -15.10
C GLU A 4 8.91 -23.96 -15.81
N LEU A 5 9.07 -23.89 -17.14
CA LEU A 5 8.62 -22.74 -17.94
C LEU A 5 7.09 -22.67 -18.04
N LYS A 6 6.43 -23.82 -18.20
CA LYS A 6 4.96 -23.92 -18.14
C LYS A 6 4.44 -23.53 -16.75
N PHE A 7 5.16 -23.92 -15.71
CA PHE A 7 4.83 -23.59 -14.34
C PHE A 7 4.99 -22.09 -14.03
N LEU A 8 6.09 -21.47 -14.45
CA LEU A 8 6.30 -20.03 -14.30
C LEU A 8 5.17 -19.22 -14.93
N LYS A 9 4.72 -19.61 -16.13
CA LYS A 9 3.56 -18.98 -16.79
C LYS A 9 2.28 -19.09 -15.95
N ILE A 10 1.97 -20.28 -15.43
CA ILE A 10 0.79 -20.51 -14.58
C ILE A 10 0.87 -19.66 -13.30
N LEU A 11 2.04 -19.64 -12.66
CA LEU A 11 2.27 -18.89 -11.43
C LEU A 11 2.15 -17.37 -11.65
N SER A 12 2.76 -16.84 -12.72
CA SER A 12 2.61 -15.43 -13.10
C SER A 12 1.15 -15.05 -13.36
N SER A 13 0.39 -15.90 -14.07
CA SER A 13 -1.03 -15.66 -14.30
C SER A 13 -1.83 -15.62 -12.99
N TYR A 14 -1.55 -16.52 -12.05
CA TYR A 14 -2.22 -16.52 -10.74
C TYR A 14 -1.82 -15.33 -9.86
N SER A 15 -0.56 -14.91 -9.89
CA SER A 15 -0.11 -13.69 -9.20
C SER A 15 -0.80 -12.44 -9.74
N ILE A 16 -0.98 -12.35 -11.07
CA ILE A 16 -1.74 -11.27 -11.70
C ILE A 16 -3.21 -11.33 -11.28
N LEU A 17 -3.83 -12.50 -11.30
CA LEU A 17 -5.22 -12.70 -10.85
C LEU A 17 -5.41 -12.31 -9.38
N PHE A 18 -4.48 -12.71 -8.50
CA PHE A 18 -4.49 -12.31 -7.10
C PHE A 18 -4.37 -10.79 -6.96
N TYR A 19 -3.46 -10.17 -7.70
CA TYR A 19 -3.27 -8.73 -7.67
C TYR A 19 -4.52 -7.98 -8.15
N VAL A 20 -5.13 -8.40 -9.26
CA VAL A 20 -6.38 -7.82 -9.79
C VAL A 20 -7.52 -8.00 -8.79
N PHE A 21 -7.68 -9.20 -8.22
CA PHE A 21 -8.68 -9.47 -7.19
C PHE A 21 -8.46 -8.60 -5.94
N HIS A 22 -7.20 -8.46 -5.52
CA HIS A 22 -6.82 -7.62 -4.39
C HIS A 22 -7.16 -6.14 -4.65
N LEU A 23 -6.85 -5.61 -5.83
CA LEU A 23 -7.20 -4.23 -6.19
C LEU A 23 -8.72 -4.01 -6.24
N ILE A 24 -9.48 -4.95 -6.82
CA ILE A 24 -10.94 -4.87 -6.88
C ILE A 24 -11.55 -4.90 -5.47
N THR A 25 -11.11 -5.85 -4.66
CA THR A 25 -11.59 -5.95 -3.26
C THR A 25 -11.17 -4.73 -2.45
N TRP A 26 -9.97 -4.21 -2.62
CA TRP A 26 -9.57 -2.94 -2.00
C TRP A 26 -10.50 -1.80 -2.42
N GLY A 27 -10.78 -1.63 -3.72
CA GLY A 27 -11.66 -0.57 -4.20
C GLY A 27 -13.08 -0.65 -3.63
N ILE A 28 -13.60 -1.86 -3.41
CA ILE A 28 -14.92 -2.12 -2.83
C ILE A 28 -14.90 -1.91 -1.31
N TRP A 29 -13.91 -2.46 -0.61
CA TRP A 29 -13.84 -2.48 0.86
C TRP A 29 -13.25 -1.21 1.46
N ALA A 30 -12.45 -0.44 0.72
CA ALA A 30 -11.94 0.86 1.17
C ALA A 30 -13.05 1.86 1.48
N LYS A 31 -14.25 1.65 0.93
CA LYS A 31 -15.45 2.46 1.24
C LYS A 31 -16.25 1.95 2.45
N LEU A 32 -15.99 0.73 2.92
CA LEU A 32 -16.84 0.02 3.89
C LEU A 32 -16.15 -0.33 5.22
N ILE A 33 -14.82 -0.44 5.27
CA ILE A 33 -14.10 -0.93 6.46
C ILE A 33 -12.89 -0.03 6.78
N THR A 34 -12.80 0.43 8.02
CA THR A 34 -11.74 1.31 8.56
C THR A 34 -10.37 0.65 8.65
N SER A 35 -10.26 -0.68 8.54
CA SER A 35 -8.98 -1.41 8.59
C SER A 35 -8.79 -2.35 7.39
N ASN A 36 -8.44 -1.78 6.24
CA ASN A 36 -8.09 -2.52 5.00
C ASN A 36 -6.92 -3.50 5.19
N VAL A 37 -6.07 -3.27 6.19
CA VAL A 37 -4.90 -4.11 6.50
C VAL A 37 -5.29 -5.53 6.90
N ARG A 38 -6.38 -5.72 7.69
CA ARG A 38 -6.79 -7.06 8.13
C ARG A 38 -7.28 -7.92 6.95
N ILE A 39 -8.01 -7.30 6.02
CA ILE A 39 -8.49 -7.97 4.80
C ILE A 39 -7.30 -8.41 3.94
N PHE A 40 -6.31 -7.53 3.76
CA PHE A 40 -5.09 -7.90 3.06
C PHE A 40 -4.35 -9.06 3.72
N VAL A 41 -4.17 -9.03 5.05
CA VAL A 41 -3.48 -10.11 5.78
C VAL A 41 -4.19 -11.45 5.57
N ILE A 42 -5.53 -11.47 5.61
CA ILE A 42 -6.32 -12.67 5.35
C ILE A 42 -6.16 -13.14 3.90
N GLN A 43 -6.27 -12.24 2.93
CA GLN A 43 -6.09 -12.57 1.51
C GLN A 43 -4.69 -13.11 1.20
N PHE A 44 -3.67 -12.48 1.79
CA PHE A 44 -2.28 -12.89 1.64
C PHE A 44 -2.01 -14.25 2.29
N ALA A 45 -2.57 -14.50 3.48
CA ALA A 45 -2.47 -15.81 4.14
C ALA A 45 -3.14 -16.92 3.31
N LEU A 46 -4.32 -16.66 2.73
CA LEU A 46 -5.00 -17.59 1.83
C LEU A 46 -4.19 -17.86 0.56
N PHE A 47 -3.54 -16.82 0.01
CA PHE A 47 -2.68 -16.96 -1.15
C PHE A 47 -1.43 -17.80 -0.86
N ILE A 48 -0.77 -17.58 0.29
CA ILE A 48 0.33 -18.43 0.77
C ILE A 48 -0.14 -19.88 0.91
N LEU A 49 -1.28 -20.10 1.57
CA LEU A 49 -1.82 -21.44 1.78
C LEU A 49 -2.08 -22.16 0.45
N PHE A 50 -2.69 -21.47 -0.51
CA PHE A 50 -2.90 -22.01 -1.86
C PHE A 50 -1.59 -22.41 -2.53
N ILE A 51 -0.58 -21.53 -2.48
CA ILE A 51 0.76 -21.79 -3.02
C ILE A 51 1.37 -23.04 -2.38
N VAL A 52 1.33 -23.17 -1.05
CA VAL A 52 1.89 -24.32 -0.32
C VAL A 52 1.17 -25.61 -0.72
N LEU A 53 -0.16 -25.62 -0.73
CA LEU A 53 -0.96 -26.80 -1.11
C LEU A 53 -0.67 -27.25 -2.55
N PHE A 54 -0.57 -26.30 -3.48
CA PHE A 54 -0.26 -26.60 -4.87
C PHE A 54 1.18 -27.13 -5.04
N SER A 55 2.13 -26.57 -4.29
CA SER A 55 3.55 -26.99 -4.28
C SER A 55 3.72 -28.44 -3.82
N LEU A 56 3.01 -28.81 -2.74
CA LEU A 56 3.01 -30.16 -2.20
C LEU A 56 2.46 -31.17 -3.22
N LYS A 57 1.37 -30.82 -3.90
CA LYS A 57 0.77 -31.66 -4.95
C LYS A 57 1.69 -31.82 -6.17
N ALA A 58 2.44 -30.78 -6.52
CA ALA A 58 3.33 -30.76 -7.69
C ALA A 58 4.74 -31.33 -7.42
N LYS A 59 5.07 -31.69 -6.17
CA LYS A 59 6.41 -32.15 -5.73
C LYS A 59 7.54 -31.18 -6.13
N MET A 60 7.28 -29.89 -6.04
CA MET A 60 8.21 -28.84 -6.47
C MET A 60 8.85 -28.14 -5.26
N PRO A 61 10.11 -27.69 -5.35
CA PRO A 61 10.81 -27.07 -4.23
C PRO A 61 10.20 -25.71 -3.86
N ILE A 62 9.92 -25.53 -2.56
CA ILE A 62 9.29 -24.34 -1.97
C ILE A 62 10.06 -23.03 -2.27
N LEU A 63 11.35 -23.11 -2.54
CA LEU A 63 12.20 -21.94 -2.82
C LEU A 63 11.77 -21.16 -4.08
N ILE A 64 11.22 -21.83 -5.09
CA ILE A 64 10.76 -21.17 -6.34
C ILE A 64 9.56 -20.25 -6.06
N TYR A 65 8.81 -20.51 -4.99
CA TYR A 65 7.60 -19.79 -4.62
C TYR A 65 7.88 -18.54 -3.78
N LEU A 66 9.09 -18.39 -3.24
CA LEU A 66 9.51 -17.18 -2.54
C LEU A 66 9.55 -15.99 -3.49
N ILE A 67 10.00 -16.16 -4.73
CA ILE A 67 10.15 -15.06 -5.70
C ILE A 67 8.82 -14.30 -5.96
N PRO A 68 7.70 -14.95 -6.34
CA PRO A 68 6.43 -14.26 -6.53
C PRO A 68 5.81 -13.79 -5.20
N LEU A 69 6.12 -14.44 -4.07
CA LEU A 69 5.71 -13.96 -2.76
C LEU A 69 6.41 -12.63 -2.43
N THR A 70 7.73 -12.57 -2.61
CA THR A 70 8.53 -11.35 -2.40
C THR A 70 8.14 -10.27 -3.39
N LEU A 71 7.93 -10.61 -4.66
CA LEU A 71 7.48 -9.66 -5.68
C LEU A 71 6.07 -9.14 -5.39
N GLY A 72 5.14 -10.01 -4.99
CA GLY A 72 3.77 -9.63 -4.62
C GLY A 72 3.72 -8.76 -3.36
N VAL A 73 4.55 -9.06 -2.36
CA VAL A 73 4.71 -8.22 -1.16
C VAL A 73 5.36 -6.89 -1.52
N MET A 74 6.38 -6.87 -2.36
CA MET A 74 7.02 -5.61 -2.79
C MET A 74 6.07 -4.75 -3.62
N LEU A 75 5.34 -5.32 -4.57
CA LEU A 75 4.31 -4.61 -5.34
C LEU A 75 3.21 -4.11 -4.40
N TYR A 76 2.76 -4.92 -3.44
CA TYR A 76 1.80 -4.47 -2.45
C TYR A 76 2.33 -3.31 -1.60
N LEU A 77 3.56 -3.42 -1.08
CA LEU A 77 4.15 -2.34 -0.27
C LEU A 77 4.30 -1.06 -1.10
N ILE A 78 4.77 -1.15 -2.34
CA ILE A 78 4.87 0.00 -3.24
C ILE A 78 3.48 0.58 -3.49
N THR A 79 2.51 -0.22 -3.90
CA THR A 79 1.16 0.23 -4.26
C THR A 79 0.40 0.78 -3.06
N VAL A 80 0.46 0.13 -1.91
CA VAL A 80 -0.22 0.58 -0.69
C VAL A 80 0.45 1.79 -0.11
N ILE A 81 1.78 1.84 0.00
CA ILE A 81 2.46 3.08 0.45
C ILE A 81 2.11 4.21 -0.51
N SER A 82 2.14 3.99 -1.83
CA SER A 82 1.79 5.03 -2.83
C SER A 82 0.32 5.48 -2.79
N PHE A 83 -0.62 4.64 -2.32
CA PHE A 83 -2.05 4.98 -2.27
C PHE A 83 -2.57 5.37 -0.87
N THR A 84 -1.97 4.84 0.21
CA THR A 84 -2.29 5.23 1.60
C THR A 84 -1.48 6.44 2.04
N GLU A 85 -0.27 6.63 1.52
CA GLU A 85 0.38 7.93 1.46
C GLU A 85 0.08 8.53 0.09
N ARG A 86 -1.10 9.13 -0.14
CA ARG A 86 -1.14 10.18 -1.18
C ARG A 86 -0.25 11.31 -0.65
N SER A 87 1.03 11.24 -0.97
CA SER A 87 1.93 12.34 -0.69
C SER A 87 1.40 13.56 -1.43
N LEU A 88 1.65 14.74 -0.88
CA LEU A 88 1.39 16.00 -1.57
C LEU A 88 1.93 15.96 -3.01
N THR A 89 3.03 15.24 -3.23
CA THR A 89 3.60 14.96 -4.55
C THR A 89 2.65 14.27 -5.53
N VAL A 90 1.86 13.28 -5.11
CA VAL A 90 0.92 12.59 -6.01
C VAL A 90 -0.22 13.53 -6.41
N GLU A 91 -0.77 14.29 -5.46
CA GLU A 91 -1.82 15.28 -5.76
C GLU A 91 -1.27 16.41 -6.63
N MET A 92 -0.02 16.82 -6.39
CA MET A 92 0.69 17.78 -7.23
C MET A 92 0.82 17.31 -8.66
N LEU A 93 1.24 16.06 -8.88
CA LEU A 93 1.41 15.50 -10.22
C LEU A 93 0.07 15.38 -10.96
N ILE A 94 -1.01 14.98 -10.28
CA ILE A 94 -2.35 14.89 -10.88
C ILE A 94 -2.85 16.29 -11.27
N LEU A 95 -2.68 17.27 -10.39
CA LEU A 95 -3.11 18.64 -10.67
C LEU A 95 -2.29 19.21 -11.83
N LEU A 96 -0.97 19.08 -11.82
CA LEU A 96 -0.10 19.55 -12.90
C LEU A 96 -0.33 18.81 -14.23
N ASP A 97 -0.78 17.56 -14.23
CA ASP A 97 -1.18 16.86 -15.46
C ASP A 97 -2.44 17.46 -16.08
N SER A 98 -3.35 17.98 -15.26
CA SER A 98 -4.58 18.64 -15.71
C SER A 98 -4.37 20.07 -16.24
N TYR A 99 -3.19 20.66 -16.04
CA TYR A 99 -2.86 22.02 -16.47
C TYR A 99 -1.53 22.04 -17.26
N ASN A 100 -1.56 22.54 -18.52
CA ASN A 100 -0.35 22.60 -19.36
C ASN A 100 0.82 23.39 -18.75
N ASN A 101 0.53 24.38 -17.91
CA ASN A 101 1.53 25.12 -17.14
C ASN A 101 0.83 25.79 -15.96
N MET A 102 1.41 25.69 -14.76
CA MET A 102 0.83 26.23 -13.52
C MET A 102 1.93 26.90 -12.69
N SER A 103 1.69 28.12 -12.22
CA SER A 103 2.63 28.79 -11.32
C SER A 103 2.46 28.29 -9.88
N PHE A 104 3.45 28.56 -9.02
CA PHE A 104 3.35 28.20 -7.61
C PHE A 104 2.16 28.88 -6.90
N SER A 105 1.83 30.13 -7.24
CA SER A 105 0.67 30.80 -6.62
C SER A 105 -0.64 30.14 -7.03
N ASP A 106 -0.76 29.77 -8.30
CA ASP A 106 -1.95 29.11 -8.84
C ASP A 106 -2.14 27.73 -8.20
N TYR A 107 -1.04 27.00 -8.02
CA TYR A 107 -1.03 25.72 -7.33
C TYR A 107 -1.53 25.84 -5.87
N VAL A 108 -1.01 26.80 -5.12
CA VAL A 108 -1.42 27.03 -3.73
C VAL A 108 -2.89 27.45 -3.63
N SER A 109 -3.41 28.19 -4.61
CA SER A 109 -4.83 28.57 -4.63
C SER A 109 -5.76 27.43 -5.04
N GLU A 110 -5.30 26.50 -5.88
CA GLU A 110 -6.10 25.35 -6.34
C GLU A 110 -6.14 24.21 -5.33
N ILE A 111 -5.13 24.10 -4.46
CA ILE A 111 -5.14 23.13 -3.37
C ILE A 111 -5.91 23.69 -2.18
N GLU A 112 -7.05 23.06 -1.88
CA GLU A 112 -7.72 23.20 -0.59
C GLU A 112 -6.87 22.56 0.53
N PHE A 113 -5.84 23.28 0.97
CA PHE A 113 -4.83 22.75 1.88
C PHE A 113 -5.42 22.29 3.21
N ASP A 114 -6.43 22.99 3.73
CA ASP A 114 -7.15 22.62 4.95
C ASP A 114 -7.94 21.32 4.78
N SER A 115 -8.55 21.12 3.61
CA SER A 115 -9.27 19.89 3.27
C SER A 115 -8.28 18.72 3.14
N TYR A 116 -7.14 18.93 2.49
CA TYR A 116 -6.05 17.97 2.40
C TYR A 116 -5.51 17.58 3.78
N LEU A 117 -5.18 18.56 4.62
CA LEU A 117 -4.66 18.33 5.98
C LEU A 117 -5.64 17.57 6.85
N THR A 118 -6.92 17.97 6.84
CA THR A 118 -7.99 17.28 7.56
C THR A 118 -8.05 15.81 7.14
N LYS A 119 -8.07 15.54 5.84
CA LYS A 119 -8.07 14.17 5.32
C LYS A 119 -6.82 13.38 5.73
N ARG A 120 -5.63 14.01 5.72
CA ARG A 120 -4.39 13.36 6.21
C ARG A 120 -4.50 13.01 7.68
N LEU A 121 -4.99 13.93 8.51
CA LEU A 121 -5.16 13.69 9.95
C LEU A 121 -6.14 12.55 10.19
N ASP A 122 -7.29 12.54 9.51
CA ASP A 122 -8.28 11.47 9.62
C ASP A 122 -7.70 10.10 9.22
N GLU A 123 -6.92 10.03 8.14
CA GLU A 123 -6.23 8.81 7.74
C GLU A 123 -5.26 8.30 8.81
N GLN A 124 -4.48 9.21 9.43
CA GLN A 124 -3.55 8.84 10.49
C GLN A 124 -4.27 8.44 11.79
N VAL A 125 -5.43 9.02 12.09
CA VAL A 125 -6.31 8.62 13.21
C VAL A 125 -6.88 7.23 12.93
N ASN A 126 -7.44 7.00 11.75
CA ASN A 126 -8.01 5.72 11.33
C ASN A 126 -6.97 4.59 11.29
N ALA A 127 -5.72 4.92 10.95
CA ALA A 127 -4.59 3.99 10.97
C ALA A 127 -4.00 3.77 12.38
N GLU A 128 -4.55 4.43 13.41
CA GLU A 128 -4.12 4.35 14.81
C GLU A 128 -2.67 4.80 15.04
N TYR A 129 -2.12 5.68 14.19
CA TYR A 129 -0.81 6.29 14.41
C TYR A 129 -0.93 7.53 15.31
N ILE A 130 -2.02 8.28 15.17
CA ILE A 130 -2.36 9.40 16.04
C ILE A 130 -3.70 9.15 16.73
N LYS A 131 -3.91 9.81 17.86
CA LYS A 131 -5.19 9.88 18.57
C LYS A 131 -5.56 11.33 18.84
N THR A 132 -6.85 11.63 18.75
CA THR A 132 -7.39 12.93 19.13
C THR A 132 -7.58 12.98 20.64
N THR A 133 -7.20 14.10 21.24
CA THR A 133 -7.36 14.39 22.66
C THR A 133 -7.98 15.78 22.83
N ASN A 134 -8.44 16.12 24.04
CA ASN A 134 -9.00 17.45 24.33
C ASN A 134 -7.99 18.60 24.11
N GLN A 135 -6.69 18.28 23.96
CA GLN A 135 -5.60 19.24 23.77
C GLN A 135 -5.00 19.18 22.35
N GLY A 136 -5.63 18.46 21.41
CA GLY A 136 -5.14 18.26 20.05
C GLY A 136 -4.72 16.81 19.76
N TYR A 137 -3.72 16.62 18.91
CA TYR A 137 -3.32 15.30 18.42
C TYR A 137 -2.09 14.75 19.16
N GLN A 138 -2.09 13.45 19.47
CA GLN A 138 -0.95 12.77 20.09
C GLN A 138 -0.61 11.47 19.36
N LEU A 139 0.69 11.14 19.30
CA LEU A 139 1.12 9.83 18.78
C LEU A 139 0.71 8.69 19.70
N THR A 140 0.17 7.63 19.13
CA THR A 140 -0.03 6.35 19.81
C THR A 140 1.33 5.64 20.00
N PRO A 141 1.42 4.53 20.77
CA PRO A 141 2.64 3.73 20.82
C PRO A 141 3.12 3.27 19.43
N ARG A 142 2.18 2.91 18.55
CA ARG A 142 2.46 2.57 17.15
C ARG A 142 3.00 3.77 16.36
N GLY A 143 2.36 4.93 16.50
CA GLY A 143 2.83 6.20 15.91
C GLY A 143 4.24 6.57 16.36
N LYS A 144 4.57 6.37 17.64
CA LYS A 144 5.93 6.63 18.17
C LYS A 144 6.99 5.75 17.53
N ILE A 145 6.69 4.48 17.23
CA ILE A 145 7.63 3.60 16.52
C ILE A 145 7.82 4.09 15.08
N ALA A 146 6.72 4.36 14.36
CA ALA A 146 6.79 4.88 12.99
C ALA A 146 7.59 6.19 12.91
N ALA A 147 7.32 7.14 13.83
CA ALA A 147 8.06 8.40 13.91
C ALA A 147 9.56 8.21 14.13
N LYS A 148 9.99 7.22 14.94
CA LYS A 148 11.42 6.91 15.11
C LYS A 148 12.05 6.41 13.81
N VAL A 149 11.34 5.57 13.06
CA VAL A 149 11.80 5.07 11.76
C VAL A 149 11.92 6.23 10.76
N TYR A 150 10.89 7.07 10.63
CA TYR A 150 10.95 8.24 9.75
C TYR A 150 12.05 9.23 10.17
N ASN A 151 12.21 9.51 11.46
CA ASN A 151 13.30 10.38 11.96
C ASN A 151 14.68 9.82 11.68
N PHE A 152 14.85 8.49 11.69
CA PHE A 152 16.10 7.87 11.29
C PHE A 152 16.39 8.15 9.81
N PHE A 153 15.39 7.97 8.94
CA PHE A 153 15.56 8.20 7.50
C PHE A 153 15.65 9.68 7.11
N ASN A 154 15.00 10.59 7.85
CA ASN A 154 15.02 12.03 7.59
C ASN A 154 16.43 12.64 7.64
N LYS A 155 17.37 11.98 8.35
CA LYS A 155 18.79 12.37 8.40
C LYS A 155 19.56 12.16 7.10
N PHE A 156 18.99 11.44 6.14
CA PHE A 156 19.62 11.22 4.83
C PHE A 156 19.10 12.18 3.75
N TYR A 157 18.03 12.93 4.05
CA TYR A 157 17.39 13.87 3.13
C TYR A 157 17.60 15.35 3.51
N ASN A 158 18.11 15.60 4.73
CA ASN A 158 18.59 16.91 5.19
C ASN A 158 20.08 16.82 5.48
#